data_AF-A0A3Q1F8T0-F1
#
_entry.id   AF-A0A3Q1F8T0-F1
#
_cell.length_a   1.000
_cell.length_b   1.000
_cell.length_c   1.000
_cell.angle_alpha   90.00
_cell.angle_beta   90.00
_cell.angle_gamma   90.00
#
_symmetry.space_group_name_H-M   'P 1'
#
loop_
_entity.id
_entity.type
_entity.pdbx_description
1 polymer ?
#
loop_
_entity_poly.entity_id
_entity_poly.type
_entity_poly.pdbx_seq_one_letter_code
_entity_poly.pdbx_strand_id
1 'polypeptide(L)'
;FESFSLSAALLKLDPEDGEQIMEYLKTHVLLSREKALLQASVREQKKLLVENAKLKKDIEQLRVQLQEKQRRRTVKRQNKSRCFSVSAKALLSQSCSQNDFTSCLQLPGSLVVLLCNVKPCKLRGVASQARLLCCSSPDDDDLALLLPPSGSAPGDRVTVTSYHGNSCLFTLKKVERLQVDLQVDGGGVASYKGGSLQVKGKGRCRGPALTCCCLR
;
A
#
# COMPACT_ATOMS: atom_id res chain seq x y z
N PHE A 1 -62.13 60.00 15.57
CA PHE A 1 -62.55 58.59 15.46
C PHE A 1 -62.19 57.91 16.75
N GLU A 2 -63.16 57.77 17.65
CA GLU A 2 -62.99 57.11 18.94
C GLU A 2 -62.60 55.65 18.71
N SER A 3 -61.52 55.20 19.35
CA SER A 3 -61.18 53.79 19.38
C SER A 3 -62.28 53.05 20.13
N PHE A 4 -63.18 52.41 19.38
CA PHE A 4 -64.18 51.51 19.92
C PHE A 4 -63.43 50.37 20.63
N SER A 5 -63.28 50.47 21.94
CA SER A 5 -62.55 49.46 22.70
C SER A 5 -63.33 48.16 22.64
N LEU A 6 -62.68 47.08 22.20
CA LEU A 6 -63.23 45.72 22.20
C LEU A 6 -63.82 45.35 23.58
N SER A 7 -63.22 45.88 24.65
CA SER A 7 -63.72 45.74 26.02
C SER A 7 -65.06 46.44 26.28
N ALA A 8 -65.32 47.58 25.65
CA ALA A 8 -66.57 48.34 25.80
C ALA A 8 -67.73 47.74 24.98
N ALA A 9 -67.42 47.04 23.88
CA ALA A 9 -68.41 46.28 23.10
C ALA A 9 -68.81 44.96 23.79
N LEU A 10 -67.86 44.30 24.48
CA LEU A 10 -68.10 43.07 25.24
C LEU A 10 -69.03 43.25 26.45
N LEU A 11 -69.03 44.42 27.09
CA LEU A 11 -69.92 44.74 28.22
C LEU A 11 -71.40 44.93 27.84
N LYS A 12 -71.71 45.01 26.54
CA LYS A 12 -73.08 45.19 26.01
C LYS A 12 -73.74 43.88 25.57
N LEU A 13 -72.99 42.77 25.60
CA LEU A 13 -73.47 41.43 25.25
C LEU A 13 -73.88 40.69 26.51
N ASP A 14 -74.79 39.72 26.38
CA ASP A 14 -75.09 38.79 27.47
C ASP A 14 -73.79 38.08 27.91
N PRO A 15 -73.59 37.86 29.22
CA PRO A 15 -72.31 37.41 29.77
C PRO A 15 -71.82 36.08 29.17
N GLU A 16 -72.73 35.15 28.83
CA GLU A 16 -72.36 33.88 28.18
C GLU A 16 -71.85 34.06 26.74
N ASP A 17 -72.49 34.95 25.96
CA ASP A 17 -72.06 35.24 24.59
C ASP A 17 -70.68 35.91 24.56
N GLY A 18 -70.43 36.82 25.51
CA GLY A 18 -69.13 37.48 25.68
C GLY A 18 -68.01 36.50 26.05
N GLU A 19 -68.29 35.54 26.93
CA GLU A 19 -67.37 34.46 27.30
C GLU A 19 -67.07 33.54 26.11
N GLN A 20 -68.09 33.12 25.37
CA GLN A 20 -67.94 32.25 24.21
C GLN A 20 -67.12 32.91 23.07
N ILE A 21 -67.34 34.21 22.82
CA ILE A 21 -66.53 34.99 21.86
C ILE A 21 -65.07 35.08 22.33
N MET A 22 -64.83 35.32 23.62
CA MET A 22 -63.48 35.40 24.16
C MET A 22 -62.75 34.05 24.09
N GLU A 23 -63.44 32.95 24.39
CA GLU A 23 -62.90 31.59 24.29
C GLU A 23 -62.55 31.25 22.84
N TYR A 24 -63.43 31.58 21.89
CA TYR A 24 -63.15 31.41 20.46
C TYR A 24 -61.92 32.19 20.01
N LEU A 25 -61.80 33.47 20.41
CA LEU A 25 -60.64 34.30 20.08
C LEU A 25 -59.34 33.78 20.71
N LYS A 26 -59.39 33.35 21.98
CA LYS A 26 -58.24 32.71 22.66
C LYS A 26 -57.80 31.46 21.90
N THR A 27 -58.74 30.61 21.53
CA THR A 27 -58.49 29.37 20.78
C THR A 27 -57.90 29.66 19.40
N HIS A 28 -58.45 30.65 18.69
CA HIS A 28 -57.95 31.06 17.38
C HIS A 28 -56.52 31.60 17.45
N VAL A 29 -56.18 32.40 18.48
CA VAL A 29 -54.81 32.90 18.69
C VAL A 29 -53.85 31.75 18.99
N LEU A 30 -54.24 30.80 19.83
CA LEU A 30 -53.43 29.61 20.14
C LEU A 30 -53.18 28.76 18.88
N LEU A 31 -54.24 28.43 18.14
CA LEU A 31 -54.14 27.67 16.89
C LEU A 31 -53.25 28.37 15.86
N SER A 32 -53.35 29.70 15.75
CA SER A 32 -52.53 30.47 14.82
C SER A 32 -51.04 30.44 15.22
N ARG A 33 -50.73 30.47 16.52
CA ARG A 33 -49.36 30.30 17.04
C ARG A 33 -48.83 28.89 16.80
N GLU A 34 -49.62 27.85 17.09
CA GLU A 34 -49.24 26.46 16.86
C GLU A 34 -48.99 26.17 15.37
N LYS A 35 -49.86 26.70 14.50
CA LYS A 35 -49.69 26.58 13.04
C LYS A 35 -48.37 27.20 12.58
N ALA A 36 -47.99 28.37 13.11
CA ALA A 36 -46.72 29.01 12.78
C ALA A 36 -45.51 28.18 13.26
N LEU A 37 -45.57 27.62 14.47
CA LEU A 37 -44.52 26.74 15.02
C LEU A 37 -44.37 25.45 14.21
N LEU A 38 -45.47 24.79 13.88
CA LEU A 38 -45.46 23.58 13.04
C LEU A 38 -44.91 23.88 11.64
N GLN A 39 -45.31 25.00 11.05
CA GLN A 39 -44.79 25.40 9.75
C GLN A 39 -43.27 25.66 9.79
N ALA A 40 -42.75 26.26 10.87
CA ALA A 40 -41.31 26.45 11.06
C ALA A 40 -40.59 25.09 11.20
N SER A 41 -41.10 24.19 12.03
CA SER A 41 -40.52 22.84 12.24
C SER A 41 -40.49 22.02 10.96
N VAL A 42 -41.57 22.03 10.17
CA VAL A 42 -41.62 21.32 8.87
C VAL A 42 -40.59 21.89 7.89
N ARG A 43 -40.38 23.21 7.87
CA ARG A 43 -39.36 23.83 7.01
C ARG A 43 -37.95 23.38 7.42
N GLU A 44 -37.68 23.30 8.71
CA GLU A 44 -36.40 22.84 9.25
C GLU A 44 -36.16 21.36 8.95
N GLN A 45 -37.16 20.50 9.19
CA GLN A 45 -37.08 19.07 8.84
C GLN A 45 -36.79 18.85 7.35
N LYS A 46 -37.41 19.63 6.46
CA LYS A 46 -37.12 19.56 5.02
C LYS A 46 -35.67 19.96 4.69
N LYS A 47 -35.12 20.98 5.34
CA LYS A 47 -33.70 21.37 5.17
C LYS A 47 -32.77 20.25 5.62
N LEU A 48 -33.02 19.69 6.81
CA LEU A 48 -32.23 18.59 7.36
C LEU A 48 -32.29 17.34 6.48
N LEU A 49 -33.43 17.03 5.85
CA LEU A 49 -33.54 15.91 4.91
C LEU A 49 -32.66 16.08 3.67
N VAL A 50 -32.62 17.29 3.10
CA VAL A 50 -31.77 17.59 1.94
C VAL A 50 -30.29 17.49 2.31
N GLU A 51 -29.91 18.02 3.47
CA GLU A 51 -28.53 17.95 3.97
C GLU A 51 -28.10 16.51 4.24
N ASN A 52 -28.94 15.71 4.90
CA ASN A 52 -28.68 14.29 5.12
C ASN A 52 -28.52 13.51 3.81
N ALA A 53 -29.32 13.83 2.78
CA ALA A 53 -29.18 13.22 1.47
C ALA A 53 -27.83 13.59 0.80
N LYS A 54 -27.36 14.83 0.97
CA LYS A 54 -26.06 15.28 0.49
C LYS A 54 -24.91 14.59 1.23
N LEU A 55 -24.95 14.57 2.56
CA LEU A 55 -23.94 13.92 3.40
C LEU A 55 -23.82 12.42 3.09
N LYS A 56 -24.94 11.73 2.85
CA LYS A 56 -24.92 10.33 2.41
C LYS A 56 -24.16 10.14 1.09
N LYS A 57 -24.36 11.03 0.10
CA LYS A 57 -23.62 10.99 -1.17
C LYS A 57 -22.13 11.26 -0.97
N ASP A 58 -21.78 12.25 -0.15
CA ASP A 58 -20.39 12.61 0.13
C ASP A 58 -19.65 11.46 0.85
N ILE A 59 -20.30 10.81 1.82
CA ILE A 59 -19.77 9.62 2.50
C ILE A 59 -19.47 8.50 1.49
N GLU A 60 -20.38 8.24 0.57
CA GLU A 60 -20.21 7.17 -0.43
C GLU A 60 -19.09 7.50 -1.41
N GLN A 61 -18.98 8.77 -1.84
CA GLN A 61 -17.86 9.23 -2.67
C GLN A 61 -16.52 9.09 -1.95
N LEU A 62 -16.44 9.44 -0.66
CA LEU A 62 -15.23 9.29 0.14
C LEU A 62 -14.83 7.82 0.32
N ARG A 63 -15.80 6.91 0.50
CA ARG A 63 -15.55 5.47 0.55
C ARG A 63 -14.92 4.95 -0.74
N VAL A 64 -15.47 5.33 -1.90
CA VAL A 64 -14.90 4.96 -3.22
C VAL A 64 -13.48 5.51 -3.36
N GLN A 65 -13.24 6.78 -2.99
CA GLN A 65 -11.90 7.36 -3.05
C GLN A 65 -10.89 6.66 -2.13
N LEU A 66 -11.31 6.26 -0.93
CA LEU A 66 -10.47 5.49 -0.01
C LEU A 66 -10.15 4.11 -0.58
N GLN A 67 -11.13 3.41 -1.13
CA GLN A 67 -10.93 2.10 -1.76
C GLN A 67 -10.00 2.20 -2.98
N GLU A 68 -10.17 3.21 -3.84
CA GLU A 68 -9.29 3.53 -4.97
C GLU A 68 -7.85 3.82 -4.48
N LYS A 69 -7.69 4.64 -3.43
CA LYS A 69 -6.37 4.93 -2.83
C LYS A 69 -5.74 3.69 -2.23
N GLN A 70 -6.50 2.84 -1.55
CA GLN A 70 -6.00 1.57 -1.01
C GLN A 70 -5.58 0.63 -2.15
N ARG A 71 -6.39 0.46 -3.20
CA ARG A 71 -6.04 -0.29 -4.41
C ARG A 71 -4.76 0.21 -5.05
N ARG A 72 -4.61 1.54 -5.20
CA ARG A 72 -3.38 2.17 -5.72
C ARG A 72 -2.17 1.94 -4.81
N ARG A 73 -2.34 1.94 -3.49
CA ARG A 73 -1.27 1.62 -2.51
C ARG A 73 -0.87 0.15 -2.57
N THR A 74 -1.82 -0.78 -2.70
CA THR A 74 -1.55 -2.22 -2.86
C THR A 74 -0.82 -2.50 -4.18
N VAL A 75 -1.24 -1.88 -5.29
CA VAL A 75 -0.53 -1.98 -6.57
C VAL A 75 0.86 -1.36 -6.50
N LYS A 76 1.05 -0.22 -5.81
CA LYS A 76 2.39 0.37 -5.61
C LYS A 76 3.28 -0.47 -4.70
N ARG A 77 2.74 -1.07 -3.63
CA ARG A 77 3.47 -2.01 -2.77
C ARG A 77 3.85 -3.26 -3.54
N GLN A 78 2.91 -3.86 -4.27
CA GLN A 78 3.20 -4.99 -5.14
C GLN A 78 4.21 -4.61 -6.23
N ASN A 79 4.14 -3.44 -6.89
CA ASN A 79 5.16 -2.99 -7.86
C ASN A 79 6.53 -2.70 -7.22
N LYS A 80 6.57 -2.30 -5.94
CA LYS A 80 7.83 -2.09 -5.22
C LYS A 80 8.51 -3.41 -4.85
N SER A 81 7.73 -4.48 -4.64
CA SER A 81 8.21 -5.83 -4.35
C SER A 81 8.30 -6.76 -5.58
N ARG A 82 7.70 -6.41 -6.72
CA ARG A 82 7.68 -7.19 -7.98
C ARG A 82 8.99 -7.13 -8.76
N CYS A 83 9.96 -6.36 -8.29
CA CYS A 83 11.23 -6.19 -8.96
C CYS A 83 12.28 -7.04 -8.24
N PHE A 84 12.40 -8.32 -8.57
CA PHE A 84 13.63 -9.08 -8.35
C PHE A 84 13.74 -10.12 -9.45
N SER A 85 14.70 -9.94 -10.36
CA SER A 85 15.03 -10.93 -11.39
C SER A 85 16.51 -11.15 -11.34
N VAL A 86 16.89 -12.33 -10.87
CA VAL A 86 18.28 -12.76 -10.75
C VAL A 86 18.46 -13.86 -11.79
N SER A 87 19.59 -13.90 -12.49
CA SER A 87 19.83 -14.92 -13.52
C SER A 87 21.01 -15.78 -13.11
N ALA A 88 20.88 -17.10 -13.25
CA ALA A 88 22.02 -17.99 -13.12
C ALA A 88 22.87 -17.83 -14.39
N LYS A 89 24.16 -17.54 -14.24
CA LYS A 89 25.10 -17.47 -15.37
C LYS A 89 26.37 -18.22 -15.01
N ALA A 90 26.95 -18.91 -15.98
CA ALA A 90 28.29 -19.46 -15.81
C ALA A 90 29.30 -18.31 -15.68
N LEU A 91 30.24 -18.43 -14.75
CA LEU A 91 31.32 -17.48 -14.60
C LEU A 91 32.32 -17.73 -15.74
N LEU A 92 32.21 -16.94 -16.80
CA LEU A 92 33.28 -16.77 -17.78
C LEU A 92 34.26 -15.74 -17.21
N SER A 93 35.56 -15.97 -17.43
CA SER A 93 36.73 -15.32 -16.82
C SER A 93 36.77 -13.77 -16.74
N GLN A 94 35.74 -13.04 -17.18
CA GLN A 94 35.71 -11.57 -17.30
C GLN A 94 34.53 -10.88 -16.58
N SER A 95 33.91 -11.48 -15.58
CA SER A 95 32.85 -10.82 -14.79
C SER A 95 33.39 -10.28 -13.46
N CYS A 96 33.99 -9.08 -13.48
CA CYS A 96 34.52 -8.43 -12.29
C CYS A 96 33.43 -7.67 -11.51
N SER A 97 33.30 -8.00 -10.21
CA SER A 97 32.94 -7.05 -9.18
C SER A 97 33.73 -7.45 -7.94
N GLN A 98 34.71 -6.63 -7.56
CA GLN A 98 35.68 -6.95 -6.51
C GLN A 98 35.67 -5.86 -5.47
N ASN A 99 35.11 -6.20 -4.30
CA ASN A 99 35.62 -5.70 -3.04
C ASN A 99 36.43 -6.88 -2.47
N ASP A 100 37.75 -6.81 -2.62
CA ASP A 100 38.82 -7.51 -1.89
C ASP A 100 38.80 -9.04 -1.63
N PHE A 101 37.96 -9.85 -2.29
CA PHE A 101 38.04 -11.32 -2.19
C PHE A 101 38.43 -11.98 -3.52
N THR A 102 39.72 -11.98 -3.80
CA THR A 102 40.31 -12.58 -5.02
C THR A 102 40.49 -14.09 -4.95
N SER A 103 40.27 -14.75 -3.80
CA SER A 103 40.59 -16.19 -3.64
C SER A 103 39.49 -17.15 -4.08
N CYS A 104 38.23 -16.72 -4.23
CA CYS A 104 37.10 -17.61 -4.53
C CYS A 104 36.78 -17.76 -6.05
N LEU A 105 37.46 -17.01 -6.92
CA LEU A 105 37.25 -17.03 -8.38
C LEU A 105 38.03 -18.13 -9.13
N GLN A 106 38.48 -19.18 -8.43
CA GLN A 106 39.35 -20.22 -8.99
C GLN A 106 38.62 -21.39 -9.69
N LEU A 107 37.30 -21.31 -9.92
CA LEU A 107 36.53 -22.42 -10.50
C LEU A 107 36.00 -22.08 -11.91
N PRO A 108 36.81 -22.21 -12.97
CA PRO A 108 36.26 -22.24 -14.33
C PRO A 108 35.22 -23.35 -14.44
N GLY A 109 34.01 -23.01 -14.89
CA GLY A 109 32.93 -23.97 -15.10
C GLY A 109 31.88 -24.07 -13.98
N SER A 110 32.01 -23.31 -12.88
CA SER A 110 30.95 -23.24 -11.86
C SER A 110 29.83 -22.27 -12.23
N LEU A 111 28.58 -22.69 -11.99
CA LEU A 111 27.41 -21.83 -12.16
C LEU A 111 27.24 -20.93 -10.93
N VAL A 112 26.96 -19.65 -11.19
CA VAL A 112 26.73 -18.67 -10.13
C VAL A 112 25.41 -17.93 -10.37
N VAL A 113 24.93 -17.31 -9.30
CA VAL A 113 23.72 -16.49 -9.34
C VAL A 113 24.11 -15.01 -9.46
N LEU A 114 23.67 -14.34 -10.53
CA LEU A 114 24.01 -12.95 -10.85
C LEU A 114 22.78 -12.03 -10.87
N LEU A 115 22.95 -10.81 -10.36
CA LEU A 115 22.02 -9.71 -10.54
C LEU A 115 22.37 -8.94 -11.83
N CYS A 116 21.70 -9.31 -12.93
CA CYS A 116 21.96 -8.75 -14.27
C CYS A 116 21.17 -7.47 -14.57
N ASN A 117 20.20 -7.10 -13.73
CA ASN A 117 19.28 -5.99 -14.00
C ASN A 117 19.75 -4.67 -13.37
N VAL A 118 21.06 -4.47 -13.24
CA VAL A 118 21.67 -3.26 -12.68
C VAL A 118 22.19 -2.36 -13.79
N LYS A 119 22.13 -1.05 -13.59
CA LYS A 119 22.81 -0.12 -14.50
C LYS A 119 24.31 -0.46 -14.53
N PRO A 120 24.91 -0.62 -15.73
CA PRO A 120 26.35 -0.88 -15.84
C PRO A 120 27.15 0.20 -15.13
N CYS A 121 28.17 -0.20 -14.38
CA CYS A 121 29.10 0.70 -13.72
C CYS A 121 30.54 0.38 -14.16
N LYS A 122 31.37 1.43 -14.27
CA LYS A 122 32.80 1.24 -14.52
C LYS A 122 33.50 0.96 -13.19
N LEU A 123 34.17 -0.18 -13.10
CA LEU A 123 35.05 -0.54 -12.00
C LEU A 123 36.47 -0.58 -12.55
N ARG A 124 37.35 0.32 -12.07
CA ARG A 124 38.75 0.43 -12.52
C ARG A 124 38.91 0.46 -14.05
N GLY A 125 38.05 1.22 -14.73
CA GLY A 125 38.08 1.38 -16.19
C GLY A 125 37.35 0.29 -16.99
N VAL A 126 36.99 -0.84 -16.38
CA VAL A 126 36.24 -1.93 -17.02
C VAL A 126 34.76 -1.81 -16.71
N ALA A 127 33.90 -1.92 -17.72
CA ALA A 127 32.45 -1.87 -17.54
C ALA A 127 31.92 -3.20 -16.99
N SER A 128 31.37 -3.19 -15.78
CA SER A 128 30.66 -4.34 -15.19
C SER A 128 29.16 -4.21 -15.45
N GLN A 129 28.54 -5.27 -15.98
CA GLN A 129 27.13 -5.31 -16.39
C GLN A 129 26.25 -6.12 -15.42
N ALA A 130 26.84 -6.73 -14.39
CA ALA A 130 26.13 -7.55 -13.42
C ALA A 130 26.87 -7.58 -12.07
N ARG A 131 26.13 -7.83 -10.98
CA ARG A 131 26.73 -8.12 -9.67
C ARG A 131 26.58 -9.59 -9.32
N LEU A 132 27.63 -10.16 -8.73
CA LEU A 132 27.61 -11.49 -8.14
C LEU A 132 26.86 -11.46 -6.81
N LEU A 133 26.07 -12.50 -6.51
CA LEU A 133 25.49 -12.69 -5.19
C LEU A 133 26.34 -13.67 -4.38
N CYS A 134 26.75 -13.26 -3.20
CA CYS A 134 27.50 -14.08 -2.25
C CYS A 134 26.86 -14.05 -0.87
N CYS A 135 27.06 -15.13 -0.12
CA CYS A 135 26.76 -15.22 1.30
C CYS A 135 27.97 -14.71 2.07
N SER A 136 27.78 -13.85 3.08
CA SER A 136 28.85 -13.46 4.00
C SER A 136 28.53 -13.90 5.43
N SER A 137 29.53 -14.39 6.16
CA SER A 137 29.39 -14.70 7.59
C SER A 137 29.02 -13.43 8.39
N PRO A 138 28.42 -13.56 9.59
CA PRO A 138 28.08 -12.39 10.42
C PRO A 138 29.30 -11.54 10.79
N ASP A 139 30.48 -12.18 10.88
CA ASP A 139 31.77 -11.52 11.15
C ASP A 139 32.45 -10.99 9.87
N ASP A 140 31.82 -11.18 8.70
CA ASP A 140 32.30 -10.76 7.38
C ASP A 140 33.65 -11.32 6.91
N ASP A 141 34.25 -12.23 7.67
CA ASP A 141 35.53 -12.86 7.35
C ASP A 141 35.42 -13.92 6.23
N ASP A 142 34.25 -14.56 6.09
CA ASP A 142 34.03 -15.65 5.14
C ASP A 142 32.97 -15.30 4.10
N LEU A 143 33.31 -15.53 2.83
CA LEU A 143 32.38 -15.42 1.71
C LEU A 143 32.21 -16.73 0.96
N ALA A 144 30.95 -17.13 0.75
CA ALA A 144 30.58 -18.29 -0.04
C ALA A 144 29.69 -17.88 -1.23
N LEU A 145 29.91 -18.48 -2.39
CA LEU A 145 29.10 -18.18 -3.58
C LEU A 145 27.70 -18.81 -3.47
N LEU A 146 26.67 -18.07 -3.89
CA LEU A 146 25.33 -18.62 -3.98
C LEU A 146 25.24 -19.55 -5.21
N LEU A 147 24.92 -20.82 -4.97
CA LEU A 147 24.83 -21.84 -6.01
C LEU A 147 23.40 -22.03 -6.49
N PRO A 148 23.16 -22.11 -7.81
CA PRO A 148 21.86 -22.50 -8.33
C PRO A 148 21.62 -24.01 -8.13
N PRO A 149 20.35 -24.48 -8.20
CA PRO A 149 20.04 -25.90 -8.07
C PRO A 149 20.65 -26.73 -9.22
N SER A 150 20.79 -28.03 -8.99
CA SER A 150 21.27 -28.99 -10.00
C SER A 150 20.41 -28.93 -11.27
N GLY A 151 21.06 -29.05 -12.44
CA GLY A 151 20.40 -28.94 -13.75
C GLY A 151 20.16 -27.51 -14.24
N SER A 152 20.58 -26.48 -13.48
CA SER A 152 20.53 -25.09 -13.94
C SER A 152 21.46 -24.86 -15.13
N ALA A 153 21.07 -23.97 -16.04
CA ALA A 153 21.85 -23.58 -17.20
C ALA A 153 22.05 -22.04 -17.21
N PRO A 154 23.12 -21.54 -17.83
CA PRO A 154 23.30 -20.11 -18.00
C PRO A 154 22.11 -19.46 -18.71
N GLY A 155 21.59 -18.36 -18.16
CA GLY A 155 20.39 -17.68 -18.64
C GLY A 155 19.11 -18.05 -17.89
N ASP A 156 19.13 -19.09 -17.05
CA ASP A 156 17.97 -19.43 -16.22
C ASP A 156 17.58 -18.27 -15.31
N ARG A 157 16.27 -18.05 -15.18
CA ARG A 157 15.71 -16.98 -14.34
C ARG A 157 15.41 -17.51 -12.96
N VAL A 158 16.13 -17.00 -11.96
CA VAL A 158 15.83 -17.19 -10.55
C VAL A 158 14.70 -16.25 -10.17
N THR A 159 13.67 -16.82 -9.55
CA THR A 159 12.46 -16.15 -9.11
C THR A 159 12.24 -16.40 -7.63
N VAL A 160 11.62 -15.45 -6.92
CA VAL A 160 11.25 -15.64 -5.52
C VAL A 160 9.85 -16.21 -5.45
N THR A 161 9.64 -17.29 -4.69
CA THR A 161 8.37 -18.05 -4.67
C THR A 161 7.14 -17.19 -4.36
N SER A 162 7.28 -16.19 -3.48
CA SER A 162 6.20 -15.27 -3.09
C SER A 162 6.08 -14.02 -3.97
N TYR A 163 6.91 -13.89 -5.03
CA TYR A 163 6.93 -12.71 -5.89
C TYR A 163 6.88 -13.09 -7.38
N HIS A 164 5.79 -12.72 -8.03
CA HIS A 164 5.61 -12.88 -9.47
C HIS A 164 5.67 -11.52 -10.16
N GLY A 165 6.74 -11.25 -10.90
CA GLY A 165 6.97 -9.95 -11.56
C GLY A 165 8.00 -9.98 -12.70
N ASN A 166 7.86 -9.02 -13.61
CA ASN A 166 8.72 -8.84 -14.78
C ASN A 166 10.04 -8.13 -14.41
N SER A 167 11.06 -8.33 -15.24
CA SER A 167 12.42 -7.81 -15.01
C SER A 167 12.41 -6.29 -15.17
N CYS A 168 12.72 -5.53 -14.11
CA CYS A 168 12.90 -4.08 -14.20
C CYS A 168 14.35 -3.71 -13.88
N LEU A 169 14.92 -2.75 -14.61
CA LEU A 169 16.25 -2.21 -14.31
C LEU A 169 16.29 -1.53 -12.92
N PHE A 170 17.36 -1.78 -12.17
CA PHE A 170 17.65 -1.20 -10.85
C PHE A 170 18.83 -0.22 -10.92
N THR A 171 18.74 0.83 -10.11
CA THR A 171 19.91 1.66 -9.73
C THR A 171 20.62 1.01 -8.53
N LEU A 172 21.92 1.20 -8.38
CA LEU A 172 22.72 0.62 -7.28
C LEU A 172 22.13 0.91 -5.88
N LYS A 173 21.67 2.15 -5.62
CA LYS A 173 20.98 2.54 -4.37
C LYS A 173 19.72 1.72 -4.05
N LYS A 174 19.06 1.19 -5.09
CA LYS A 174 17.88 0.33 -4.93
C LYS A 174 18.28 -1.09 -4.59
N VAL A 175 19.43 -1.56 -5.10
CA VAL A 175 19.98 -2.89 -4.77
C VAL A 175 20.40 -2.95 -3.29
N GLU A 176 21.13 -1.96 -2.80
CA GLU A 176 21.55 -1.87 -1.39
C GLU A 176 20.37 -1.94 -0.41
N ARG A 177 19.25 -1.28 -0.75
CA ARG A 177 18.03 -1.34 0.07
C ARG A 177 17.34 -2.70 0.04
N LEU A 178 17.51 -3.48 -1.02
CA LEU A 178 16.93 -4.82 -1.15
C LEU A 178 17.82 -5.88 -0.50
N GLN A 179 19.13 -5.64 -0.46
CA GLN A 179 20.15 -6.49 0.16
C GLN A 179 19.87 -6.73 1.65
N VAL A 180 19.36 -5.72 2.37
CA VAL A 180 18.97 -5.84 3.79
C VAL A 180 17.90 -6.91 4.03
N ASP A 181 17.07 -7.19 3.02
CA ASP A 181 15.97 -8.16 3.10
C ASP A 181 16.36 -9.54 2.50
N LEU A 182 17.59 -9.69 2.00
CA LEU A 182 18.12 -10.93 1.43
C LEU A 182 18.96 -11.68 2.48
N GLN A 183 18.55 -12.90 2.78
CA GLN A 183 19.21 -13.73 3.79
C GLN A 183 19.27 -15.18 3.33
N VAL A 184 20.08 -15.97 4.00
CA VAL A 184 20.11 -17.43 3.86
C VAL A 184 19.53 -18.03 5.12
N ASP A 185 18.52 -18.88 4.97
CA ASP A 185 17.87 -19.54 6.10
C ASP A 185 18.79 -20.63 6.70
N GLY A 186 18.42 -21.20 7.85
CA GLY A 186 19.19 -22.26 8.53
C GLY A 186 19.41 -23.53 7.70
N GLY A 187 18.59 -23.76 6.67
CA GLY A 187 18.79 -24.86 5.70
C GLY A 187 19.73 -24.53 4.54
N GLY A 188 20.44 -23.39 4.59
CA GLY A 188 21.33 -22.93 3.53
C GLY A 188 20.59 -22.43 2.28
N VAL A 189 19.27 -22.17 2.37
CA VAL A 189 18.45 -21.71 1.24
C VAL A 189 18.38 -20.19 1.24
N ALA A 190 18.69 -19.59 0.10
CA ALA A 190 18.57 -18.14 -0.05
C ALA A 190 17.10 -17.71 -0.12
N SER A 191 16.74 -16.70 0.67
CA SER A 191 15.39 -16.16 0.79
C SER A 191 15.38 -14.63 0.73
N TYR A 192 14.28 -14.08 0.21
CA TYR A 192 13.96 -12.65 0.18
C TYR A 192 12.61 -12.43 0.86
N LYS A 193 12.56 -11.70 1.98
CA LYS A 193 11.31 -11.46 2.75
C LYS A 193 10.50 -12.74 3.01
N GLY A 194 11.18 -13.83 3.37
CA GLY A 194 10.57 -15.14 3.61
C GLY A 194 10.16 -15.94 2.37
N GLY A 195 10.40 -15.44 1.15
CA GLY A 195 10.24 -16.21 -0.08
C GLY A 195 11.56 -16.82 -0.53
N SER A 196 11.58 -18.13 -0.84
CA SER A 196 12.79 -18.80 -1.34
C SER A 196 13.14 -18.39 -2.77
N LEU A 197 14.44 -18.23 -3.05
CA LEU A 197 14.98 -18.06 -4.40
C LEU A 197 15.02 -19.43 -5.10
N GLN A 198 14.35 -19.54 -6.24
CA GLN A 198 14.22 -20.79 -6.99
C GLN A 198 14.28 -20.60 -8.50
N VAL A 199 14.80 -21.61 -9.18
CA VAL A 199 14.71 -21.76 -10.64
C VAL A 199 13.51 -22.65 -10.94
N LYS A 200 12.61 -22.16 -11.80
CA LYS A 200 11.38 -22.87 -12.16
C LYS A 200 11.70 -24.28 -12.69
N GLY A 201 11.13 -25.30 -12.05
CA GLY A 201 11.29 -26.70 -12.45
C GLY A 201 12.62 -27.36 -12.06
N LYS A 202 13.55 -26.64 -11.41
CA LYS A 202 14.89 -27.18 -11.07
C LYS A 202 15.19 -27.20 -9.57
N GLY A 203 14.66 -26.24 -8.80
CA GLY A 203 14.79 -26.24 -7.34
C GLY A 203 15.22 -24.89 -6.77
N ARG A 204 15.72 -24.91 -5.53
CA ARG A 204 16.07 -23.69 -4.76
C ARG A 204 17.58 -23.40 -4.80
N CYS A 205 17.94 -22.12 -4.83
CA CYS A 205 19.33 -21.66 -4.74
C CYS A 205 19.85 -21.81 -3.30
N ARG A 206 21.10 -22.26 -3.14
CA ARG A 206 21.68 -22.57 -1.83
C ARG A 206 23.07 -21.97 -1.63
N GLY A 207 23.34 -21.50 -0.42
CA GLY A 207 24.68 -21.18 0.05
C GLY A 207 25.35 -22.48 0.53
N PRO A 208 26.47 -22.92 -0.04
CA PRO A 208 27.03 -24.25 0.20
C PRO A 208 27.60 -24.45 1.61
N ALA A 209 28.11 -23.39 2.26
CA ALA A 209 28.84 -23.51 3.53
C ALA A 209 28.30 -22.60 4.65
N LEU A 210 27.53 -21.55 4.32
CA LEU A 210 27.07 -20.55 5.28
C LEU A 210 25.55 -20.63 5.46
N THR A 211 25.11 -20.89 6.68
CA THR A 211 23.70 -20.91 7.11
C THR A 211 23.38 -19.70 7.98
N CYS A 212 22.13 -19.21 7.96
CA CYS A 212 21.71 -18.05 8.78
C CYS A 212 22.55 -16.78 8.53
N CYS A 213 22.88 -16.50 7.26
CA CYS A 213 23.83 -15.47 6.88
C CYS A 213 23.24 -14.44 5.91
N CYS A 214 23.90 -13.29 5.76
CA CYS A 214 23.43 -12.20 4.88
C CYS A 214 23.91 -12.42 3.44
N LEU A 215 23.09 -12.01 2.46
CA LEU A 215 23.49 -12.01 1.05
C LEU A 215 23.97 -10.62 0.62
N ARG A 216 25.07 -10.57 -0.14
CA ARG A 216 25.68 -9.34 -0.65
C ARG A 216 25.83 -9.32 -2.16
#